data_AF-A0A960KPR9-F1
#
_entry.id   AF-A0A960KPR9-F1
#
_cell.length_a   1.000
_cell.length_b   1.000
_cell.length_c   1.000
_cell.angle_alpha   90.00
_cell.angle_beta   90.00
_cell.angle_gamma   90.00
#
_symmetry.space_group_name_H-M   'P 1'
#
loop_
_entity.id
_entity.type
_entity.pdbx_description
1 polymer ?
#
loop_
_entity_poly.entity_id
_entity_poly.type
_entity_poly.pdbx_seq_one_letter_code
_entity_poly.pdbx_strand_id
1 'polypeptide(L)'
;MSSALERLKEKLTTVIDLNGACAVLGWDQHTYMPKGGITARARQLTTLSRLSHEAFTAPEIGTLLAEAESQAGQAPEDENAAMLRAIRRNYDQSVKLPAAFVQEMSDATSMSFDAWARCKPADDFEGFRPHLEKMVELSRREAEYLGYPEQPYDALLNKYEPGMLTSQVASIFAEVRDELLPFCQRLFARVDQVEDGFFFTHWDRDRQWQLTMQVLEEIGYDFNRGRQDESPHPFTTDFGIPDVRVTTRIHTDQFKAGLYGTIHEGGHALYEQNVDPRYDRTMLAGGTSLGIHESQSRLWENLIGRSRDFCNYWYPVVKALFPKNMEGVSKEQYYRAINRVEPSLIRIEADEVTYSLHIFLRFELELELISGTLKVKDLPAAWDERMEKYLGIRPDRVSRGCMQDMHWSDASFGYFPTYALGNLYGVSILNTLREQQPAILDGVAQGQFLPLRDWLTDQVYRHGSRYTASELIQRITGRALEAAPFVSYIKSKYSGIYDL
;
A
#
# COMPACT_ATOMS: atom_id res chain seq x y z
N MET A 1 35.88 2.41 23.90
CA MET A 1 35.40 3.26 22.79
C MET A 1 34.14 2.62 22.26
N SER A 2 33.10 3.40 21.92
CA SER A 2 31.92 2.88 21.21
C SER A 2 32.35 2.25 19.88
N SER A 3 31.70 1.16 19.47
CA SER A 3 31.95 0.54 18.16
C SER A 3 31.51 1.50 17.03
N ALA A 4 32.00 1.27 15.82
CA ALA A 4 31.60 2.08 14.65
C ALA A 4 30.07 2.07 14.45
N LEU A 5 29.43 0.92 14.67
CA LEU A 5 27.98 0.75 14.59
C LEU A 5 27.24 1.58 15.65
N GLU A 6 27.71 1.62 16.90
CA GLU A 6 27.04 2.42 17.93
C GLU A 6 27.13 3.92 17.65
N ARG A 7 28.29 4.39 17.16
CA ARG A 7 28.44 5.79 16.70
C ARG A 7 27.54 6.09 15.50
N LEU A 8 27.39 5.13 14.58
CA LEU A 8 26.51 5.26 13.42
C LEU A 8 25.04 5.38 13.86
N LYS A 9 24.58 4.49 14.74
CA LYS A 9 23.23 4.52 15.32
C LYS A 9 22.95 5.86 16.00
N GLU A 10 23.86 6.35 16.84
CA GLU A 10 23.73 7.63 17.54
C GLU A 10 23.53 8.83 16.58
N LYS A 11 24.16 8.81 15.40
CA LYS A 11 23.92 9.86 14.39
C LYS A 11 22.58 9.67 13.69
N LEU A 12 22.24 8.43 13.35
CA LEU A 12 20.99 8.12 12.65
C LEU A 12 19.75 8.39 13.49
N THR A 13 19.83 8.36 14.82
CA THR A 13 18.67 8.73 15.66
C THR A 13 18.20 10.16 15.40
N THR A 14 19.11 11.10 15.07
CA THR A 14 18.73 12.47 14.72
C THR A 14 17.94 12.51 13.42
N VAL A 15 18.36 11.73 12.42
CA VAL A 15 17.66 11.61 11.13
C VAL A 15 16.26 11.03 11.34
N ILE A 16 16.14 9.99 12.16
CA ILE A 16 14.87 9.32 12.47
C ILE A 16 13.92 10.28 13.21
N ASP A 17 14.39 11.00 14.22
CA ASP A 17 13.57 11.96 14.97
C ASP A 17 13.08 13.12 14.08
N LEU A 18 13.93 13.62 13.16
CA LEU A 18 13.53 14.64 12.18
C LEU A 18 12.47 14.13 11.22
N ASN A 19 12.58 12.87 10.77
CA ASN A 19 11.58 12.25 9.90
C ASN A 19 10.25 12.02 10.64
N GLY A 20 10.28 11.58 11.90
CA GLY A 20 9.09 11.48 12.75
C GLY A 20 8.41 12.84 12.95
N ALA A 21 9.20 13.91 13.13
CA ALA A 21 8.67 15.27 13.19
C ALA A 21 8.04 15.73 11.86
N CYS A 22 8.63 15.37 10.72
CA CYS A 22 8.01 15.59 9.41
C CYS A 22 6.68 14.84 9.29
N ALA A 23 6.65 13.57 9.70
CA ALA A 23 5.46 12.73 9.60
C ALA A 23 4.30 13.30 10.44
N VAL A 24 4.53 13.76 11.68
CA VAL A 24 3.44 14.35 12.50
C VAL A 24 2.93 15.67 11.93
N LEU A 25 3.82 16.48 11.34
CA LEU A 25 3.43 17.69 10.62
C LEU A 25 2.64 17.37 9.34
N GLY A 26 2.99 16.28 8.65
CA GLY A 26 2.26 15.75 7.50
C GLY A 26 0.88 15.22 7.87
N TRP A 27 0.77 14.49 8.98
CA TRP A 27 -0.51 14.04 9.53
C TRP A 27 -1.41 15.23 9.89
N ASP A 28 -0.88 16.22 10.60
CA ASP A 28 -1.65 17.42 10.99
C ASP A 28 -2.13 18.19 9.75
N GLN A 29 -1.31 18.24 8.69
CA GLN A 29 -1.66 18.90 7.42
C GLN A 29 -2.94 18.32 6.79
N HIS A 30 -3.16 17.01 6.96
CA HIS A 30 -4.28 16.30 6.34
C HIS A 30 -5.47 16.07 7.29
N THR A 31 -5.40 16.57 8.52
CA THR A 31 -6.42 16.36 9.56
C THR A 31 -6.87 17.69 10.19
N TYR A 32 -6.01 18.34 10.95
CA TYR A 32 -6.38 19.47 11.83
C TYR A 32 -5.88 20.85 11.35
N MET A 33 -4.95 20.89 10.40
CA MET A 33 -4.33 22.14 9.97
C MET A 33 -5.37 23.11 9.38
N PRO A 34 -5.43 24.37 9.86
CA PRO A 34 -6.27 25.40 9.25
C PRO A 34 -5.88 25.65 7.78
N LYS A 35 -6.86 25.94 6.91
CA LYS A 35 -6.64 26.18 5.47
C LYS A 35 -5.57 27.24 5.16
N GLY A 36 -5.44 28.27 6.01
CA GLY A 36 -4.42 29.33 5.85
C GLY A 36 -3.01 28.95 6.28
N GLY A 37 -2.80 27.76 6.86
CA GLY A 37 -1.52 27.31 7.42
C GLY A 37 -0.52 26.76 6.39
N ILE A 38 -0.96 26.49 5.16
CA ILE A 38 -0.20 25.72 4.17
C ILE A 38 1.20 26.27 3.89
N THR A 39 1.36 27.59 3.75
CA THR A 39 2.68 28.20 3.47
C THR A 39 3.65 28.05 4.64
N ALA A 40 3.16 28.14 5.88
CA ALA A 40 4.00 27.95 7.06
C ALA A 40 4.38 26.46 7.21
N ARG A 41 3.41 25.56 7.05
CA ARG A 41 3.62 24.10 7.09
C ARG A 41 4.63 23.64 6.04
N ALA A 42 4.50 24.10 4.80
CA ALA A 42 5.43 23.78 3.73
C ALA A 42 6.87 24.17 4.10
N ARG A 43 7.09 25.39 4.62
CA ARG A 43 8.44 25.83 5.06
C ARG A 43 9.01 24.98 6.20
N GLN A 44 8.18 24.58 7.16
CA GLN A 44 8.59 23.70 8.26
C GLN A 44 9.05 22.34 7.73
N LEU A 45 8.23 21.70 6.89
CA LEU A 45 8.56 20.40 6.27
C LEU A 45 9.82 20.50 5.40
N THR A 46 9.94 21.51 4.54
CA THR A 46 11.15 21.73 3.73
C THR A 46 12.40 21.87 4.59
N THR A 47 12.33 22.61 5.70
CA THR A 47 13.47 22.82 6.60
C THR A 47 13.90 21.50 7.24
N LEU A 48 12.95 20.74 7.78
CA LEU A 48 13.22 19.48 8.46
C LEU A 48 13.73 18.40 7.50
N SER A 49 13.10 18.25 6.32
CA SER A 49 13.54 17.30 5.29
C SER A 49 14.94 17.61 4.79
N ARG A 50 15.29 18.90 4.60
CA ARG A 50 16.66 19.30 4.24
C ARG A 50 17.66 18.91 5.31
N LEU A 51 17.37 19.22 6.58
CA LEU A 51 18.26 18.88 7.70
C LEU A 51 18.44 17.36 7.85
N SER A 52 17.36 16.60 7.70
CA SER A 52 17.37 15.14 7.73
C SER A 52 18.26 14.58 6.61
N HIS A 53 18.07 15.06 5.38
CA HIS A 53 18.86 14.64 4.22
C HIS A 53 20.35 15.00 4.35
N GLU A 54 20.68 16.23 4.77
CA GLU A 54 22.06 16.67 5.01
C GLU A 54 22.75 15.81 6.08
N ALA A 55 22.04 15.51 7.18
CA ALA A 55 22.57 14.67 8.24
C ALA A 55 22.79 13.22 7.78
N PHE A 56 21.88 12.67 7.00
CA PHE A 56 21.96 11.28 6.52
C PHE A 56 23.04 11.07 5.45
N THR A 57 23.24 12.06 4.58
CA THR A 57 24.20 11.99 3.46
C THR A 57 25.59 12.54 3.79
N ALA A 58 25.82 12.94 5.05
CA ALA A 58 27.11 13.45 5.48
C ALA A 58 28.23 12.43 5.23
N PRO A 59 29.43 12.85 4.73
CA PRO A 59 30.54 11.92 4.42
C PRO A 59 30.98 11.05 5.60
N GLU A 60 30.79 11.54 6.83
CA GLU A 60 31.06 10.79 8.04
C GLU A 60 30.15 9.55 8.17
N ILE A 61 28.87 9.64 7.77
CA ILE A 61 27.94 8.49 7.78
C ILE A 61 28.48 7.39 6.87
N GLY A 62 28.90 7.73 5.65
CA GLY A 62 29.48 6.76 4.72
C GLY A 62 30.76 6.10 5.26
N THR A 63 31.60 6.88 5.95
CA THR A 63 32.83 6.38 6.60
C THR A 63 32.52 5.41 7.73
N LEU A 64 31.60 5.80 8.63
CA LEU A 64 31.16 4.99 9.76
C LEU A 64 30.47 3.70 9.30
N LEU A 65 29.67 3.80 8.25
CA LEU A 65 28.98 2.67 7.65
C LEU A 65 29.99 1.65 7.09
N ALA A 66 30.97 2.08 6.31
CA ALA A 66 32.03 1.21 5.80
C ALA A 66 32.85 0.56 6.93
N GLU A 67 33.19 1.33 7.97
CA GLU A 67 33.89 0.80 9.14
C GLU A 67 33.04 -0.26 9.88
N ALA A 68 31.76 0.01 10.09
CA ALA A 68 30.83 -0.92 10.74
C ALA A 68 30.61 -2.20 9.92
N GLU A 69 30.47 -2.08 8.60
CA GLU A 69 30.37 -3.22 7.66
C GLU A 69 31.62 -4.11 7.74
N SER A 70 32.82 -3.53 7.89
CA SER A 70 34.08 -4.29 8.01
C SER A 70 34.21 -5.06 9.34
N GLN A 71 33.47 -4.64 10.37
CA GLN A 71 33.48 -5.22 11.71
C GLN A 71 32.32 -6.21 11.93
N ALA A 72 31.29 -6.16 11.08
CA ALA A 72 30.08 -6.95 11.23
C ALA A 72 30.25 -8.39 10.74
N GLY A 73 29.48 -9.30 11.35
CA GLY A 73 29.28 -10.64 10.79
C GLY A 73 28.51 -10.58 9.47
N GLN A 74 28.64 -11.63 8.65
CA GLN A 74 27.92 -11.75 7.38
C GLN A 74 26.72 -12.70 7.47
N ALA A 75 26.37 -13.17 8.68
CA ALA A 75 25.29 -14.11 8.85
C ALA A 75 23.93 -13.42 8.58
N PRO A 76 23.04 -14.00 7.76
CA PRO A 76 21.71 -13.42 7.49
C PRO A 76 20.84 -13.23 8.74
N GLU A 77 21.09 -14.03 9.78
CA GLU A 77 20.37 -13.94 11.06
C GLU A 77 20.97 -12.86 11.99
N ASP A 78 22.09 -12.22 11.64
CA ASP A 78 22.66 -11.13 12.42
C ASP A 78 21.87 -9.82 12.18
N GLU A 79 21.24 -9.31 13.23
CA GLU A 79 20.44 -8.09 13.18
C GLU A 79 21.29 -6.85 12.86
N ASN A 80 22.56 -6.84 13.26
CA ASN A 80 23.46 -5.76 12.89
C ASN A 80 23.74 -5.80 11.39
N ALA A 81 23.89 -6.98 10.79
CA ALA A 81 24.07 -7.13 9.35
C ALA A 81 22.81 -6.67 8.59
N ALA A 82 21.61 -7.03 9.07
CA ALA A 82 20.35 -6.55 8.50
C ALA A 82 20.21 -5.03 8.58
N MET A 83 20.55 -4.44 9.72
CA MET A 83 20.52 -2.99 9.92
C MET A 83 21.52 -2.27 8.99
N LEU A 84 22.75 -2.77 8.89
CA LEU A 84 23.76 -2.22 7.99
C LEU A 84 23.35 -2.33 6.53
N ARG A 85 22.73 -3.45 6.11
CA ARG A 85 22.16 -3.62 4.76
C ARG A 85 21.10 -2.56 4.46
N ALA A 86 20.17 -2.33 5.40
CA ALA A 86 19.14 -1.31 5.26
C ALA A 86 19.74 0.11 5.17
N ILE A 87 20.68 0.44 6.05
CA ILE A 87 21.39 1.74 6.04
C ILE A 87 22.13 1.94 4.73
N ARG A 88 22.90 0.93 4.28
CA ARG A 88 23.65 0.95 3.02
C ARG A 88 22.76 1.21 1.82
N ARG A 89 21.66 0.48 1.69
CA ARG A 89 20.70 0.69 0.61
C ARG A 89 20.20 2.13 0.58
N ASN A 90 19.70 2.63 1.71
CA ASN A 90 19.11 3.96 1.79
C ASN A 90 20.17 5.06 1.56
N TYR A 91 21.37 4.87 2.11
CA TYR A 91 22.50 5.79 1.92
C TYR A 91 22.91 5.86 0.45
N ASP A 92 23.12 4.72 -0.20
CA ASP A 92 23.52 4.65 -1.61
C ASP A 92 22.45 5.29 -2.51
N GLN A 93 21.16 5.03 -2.29
CA GLN A 93 20.07 5.69 -3.01
C GLN A 93 20.11 7.21 -2.84
N SER A 94 20.47 7.70 -1.65
CA SER A 94 20.50 9.13 -1.35
C SER A 94 21.73 9.83 -1.96
N VAL A 95 22.91 9.21 -1.94
CA VAL A 95 24.16 9.85 -2.40
C VAL A 95 24.43 9.70 -3.90
N LYS A 96 23.81 8.71 -4.57
CA LYS A 96 23.95 8.53 -6.02
C LYS A 96 23.26 9.62 -6.84
N LEU A 97 22.25 10.27 -6.26
CA LEU A 97 21.50 11.33 -6.93
C LEU A 97 22.22 12.67 -6.76
N PRO A 98 22.64 13.35 -7.85
CA PRO A 98 23.26 14.67 -7.73
C PRO A 98 22.29 15.69 -7.13
N ALA A 99 22.77 16.60 -6.28
CA ALA A 99 21.92 17.64 -5.66
C ALA A 99 21.13 18.48 -6.68
N ALA A 100 21.73 18.78 -7.83
CA ALA A 100 21.05 19.49 -8.92
C ALA A 100 19.88 18.68 -9.51
N PHE A 101 20.02 17.35 -9.62
CA PHE A 101 18.96 16.46 -10.07
C PHE A 101 17.83 16.36 -9.04
N VAL A 102 18.17 16.23 -7.76
CA VAL A 102 17.18 16.21 -6.67
C VAL A 102 16.34 17.49 -6.66
N GLN A 103 16.99 18.66 -6.82
CA GLN A 103 16.29 19.94 -6.93
C GLN A 103 15.38 19.99 -8.17
N GLU A 104 15.89 19.59 -9.34
CA GLU A 104 15.12 19.56 -10.59
C GLU A 104 13.90 18.65 -10.48
N MET A 105 14.06 17.45 -9.89
CA MET A 105 12.96 16.52 -9.63
C MET A 105 11.92 17.13 -8.69
N SER A 106 12.34 17.71 -7.56
CA SER A 106 11.45 18.32 -6.58
C SER A 106 10.62 19.48 -7.15
N ASP A 107 11.22 20.34 -7.98
CA ASP A 107 10.52 21.45 -8.62
C ASP A 107 9.53 20.92 -9.66
N ALA A 108 9.95 19.94 -10.45
CA ALA A 108 9.13 19.37 -11.51
C ALA A 108 7.92 18.58 -10.96
N THR A 109 8.08 17.78 -9.90
CA THR A 109 6.97 17.05 -9.27
C THR A 109 5.95 18.00 -8.65
N SER A 110 6.41 19.08 -7.99
CA SER A 110 5.52 20.10 -7.42
C SER A 110 4.67 20.78 -8.50
N MET A 111 5.29 21.18 -9.62
CA MET A 111 4.57 21.79 -10.75
C MET A 111 3.64 20.79 -11.45
N SER A 112 4.06 19.54 -11.58
CA SER A 112 3.31 18.47 -12.22
C SER A 112 2.07 18.09 -11.41
N PHE A 113 2.17 18.02 -10.08
CA PHE A 113 1.03 17.78 -9.20
C PHE A 113 -0.01 18.92 -9.27
N ASP A 114 0.42 20.19 -9.24
CA ASP A 114 -0.51 21.34 -9.43
C ASP A 114 -1.22 21.27 -10.79
N ALA A 115 -0.46 20.98 -11.84
CA ALA A 115 -1.01 20.80 -13.18
C ALA A 115 -2.04 19.67 -13.21
N TRP A 116 -1.74 18.49 -12.65
CA TRP A 116 -2.68 17.37 -12.55
C TRP A 116 -3.94 17.75 -11.76
N ALA A 117 -3.79 18.41 -10.61
CA ALA A 117 -4.91 18.80 -9.75
C ALA A 117 -5.87 19.78 -10.43
N ARG A 118 -5.36 20.66 -11.32
CA ARG A 118 -6.22 21.53 -12.15
C ARG A 118 -6.77 20.83 -13.40
N CYS A 119 -5.94 20.05 -14.10
CA CYS A 119 -6.28 19.48 -15.40
C CYS A 119 -7.22 18.28 -15.29
N LYS A 120 -7.10 17.46 -14.23
CA LYS A 120 -8.00 16.32 -14.00
C LYS A 120 -9.48 16.71 -13.93
N PRO A 121 -9.93 17.67 -13.10
CA PRO A 121 -11.34 18.08 -13.10
C PRO A 121 -11.78 18.76 -14.40
N ALA A 122 -10.84 19.30 -15.20
CA ALA A 122 -11.10 19.92 -16.49
C ALA A 122 -11.08 18.93 -17.69
N ASP A 123 -10.76 17.66 -17.45
CA ASP A 123 -10.57 16.64 -18.48
C ASP A 123 -9.48 17.00 -19.52
N ASP A 124 -8.46 17.76 -19.09
CA ASP A 124 -7.45 18.37 -19.96
C ASP A 124 -6.12 17.60 -19.93
N PHE A 125 -6.05 16.51 -20.70
CA PHE A 125 -4.79 15.76 -20.82
C PHE A 125 -3.69 16.56 -21.52
N GLU A 126 -4.03 17.41 -22.50
CA GLU A 126 -3.02 18.16 -23.26
C GLU A 126 -2.32 19.21 -22.39
N GLY A 127 -3.03 19.83 -21.46
CA GLY A 127 -2.44 20.71 -20.44
C GLY A 127 -1.54 19.96 -19.46
N PHE A 128 -1.86 18.71 -19.12
CA PHE A 128 -1.03 17.89 -18.21
C PHE A 128 0.15 17.20 -18.91
N ARG A 129 0.01 16.83 -20.19
CA ARG A 129 1.00 16.08 -20.98
C ARG A 129 2.45 16.56 -20.82
N PRO A 130 2.80 17.85 -20.98
CA PRO A 130 4.21 18.28 -20.88
C PRO A 130 4.81 18.02 -19.50
N HIS A 131 3.99 18.05 -18.44
CA HIS A 131 4.44 17.73 -17.09
C HIS A 131 4.70 16.24 -16.93
N LEU A 132 3.80 15.40 -17.45
CA LEU A 132 3.99 13.95 -17.45
C LEU A 132 5.19 13.51 -18.31
N GLU A 133 5.43 14.15 -19.45
CA GLU A 133 6.64 13.95 -20.25
C GLU A 133 7.91 14.25 -19.45
N LYS A 134 7.89 15.33 -18.66
CA LYS A 134 8.99 15.65 -17.75
C LYS A 134 9.16 14.60 -16.64
N MET A 135 8.07 14.09 -16.06
CA MET A 135 8.13 13.03 -15.04
C MET A 135 8.75 11.73 -15.59
N VAL A 136 8.37 11.33 -16.80
CA VAL A 136 8.96 10.14 -17.46
C VAL A 136 10.44 10.34 -17.76
N GLU A 137 10.84 11.50 -18.28
CA GLU A 137 12.25 11.81 -18.56
C GLU A 137 13.11 11.80 -17.29
N LEU A 138 12.63 12.44 -16.22
CA LEU A 138 13.34 12.47 -14.94
C LEU A 138 13.42 11.08 -14.30
N SER A 139 12.36 10.28 -14.39
CA SER A 139 12.36 8.91 -13.82
C SER A 139 13.35 8.01 -14.54
N ARG A 140 13.50 8.14 -15.88
CA ARG A 140 14.55 7.43 -16.62
C ARG A 140 15.94 7.85 -16.17
N ARG A 141 16.19 9.14 -15.99
CA ARG A 141 17.48 9.64 -15.46
C ARG A 141 17.73 9.16 -14.04
N GLU A 142 16.71 9.12 -13.19
CA GLU A 142 16.80 8.56 -11.84
C GLU A 142 17.27 7.11 -11.89
N ALA A 143 16.67 6.29 -12.76
CA ALA A 143 17.06 4.90 -12.94
C ALA A 143 18.54 4.76 -13.34
N GLU A 144 19.04 5.59 -14.25
CA GLU A 144 20.46 5.61 -14.65
C GLU A 144 21.39 5.98 -13.49
N TYR A 145 21.02 6.96 -12.65
CA TYR A 145 21.82 7.33 -11.48
C TYR A 145 21.86 6.21 -10.43
N LEU A 146 20.72 5.57 -10.17
CA LEU A 146 20.61 4.51 -9.17
C LEU A 146 21.32 3.23 -9.63
N GLY A 147 21.28 2.95 -10.94
CA GLY A 147 21.73 1.72 -11.55
C GLY A 147 20.72 0.58 -11.36
N TYR A 148 20.74 -0.38 -12.27
CA TYR A 148 19.81 -1.50 -12.29
C TYR A 148 20.46 -2.78 -12.84
N PRO A 149 19.98 -3.97 -12.46
CA PRO A 149 20.52 -5.24 -12.93
C PRO A 149 20.11 -5.60 -14.36
N GLU A 150 18.84 -5.45 -14.75
CA GLU A 150 18.36 -5.90 -16.08
C GLU A 150 17.84 -4.72 -16.92
N GLN A 151 16.99 -3.87 -16.34
CA GLN A 151 16.34 -2.77 -17.07
C GLN A 151 16.05 -1.56 -16.18
N PRO A 152 15.89 -0.34 -16.75
CA PRO A 152 15.66 0.88 -15.98
C PRO A 152 14.51 0.80 -14.96
N TYR A 153 13.45 0.05 -15.29
CA TYR A 153 12.32 -0.13 -14.39
C TYR A 153 12.69 -0.86 -13.08
N ASP A 154 13.72 -1.71 -13.07
CA ASP A 154 14.17 -2.38 -11.85
C ASP A 154 14.64 -1.36 -10.79
N ALA A 155 15.33 -0.29 -11.20
CA ALA A 155 15.77 0.75 -10.27
C ALA A 155 14.57 1.45 -9.61
N LEU A 156 13.51 1.71 -10.38
CA LEU A 156 12.31 2.38 -9.92
C LEU A 156 11.46 1.48 -9.02
N LEU A 157 11.26 0.22 -9.41
CA LEU A 157 10.59 -0.79 -8.59
C LEU A 157 11.32 -1.03 -7.26
N ASN A 158 12.65 -1.13 -7.29
CA ASN A 158 13.48 -1.42 -6.12
C ASN A 158 13.44 -0.31 -5.05
N LYS A 159 12.92 0.89 -5.36
CA LYS A 159 12.62 1.92 -4.35
C LYS A 159 11.52 1.46 -3.39
N TYR A 160 10.54 0.73 -3.91
CA TYR A 160 9.30 0.36 -3.21
C TYR A 160 9.24 -1.12 -2.81
N GLU A 161 9.81 -2.00 -3.65
CA GLU A 161 9.91 -3.44 -3.41
C GLU A 161 11.38 -3.90 -3.50
N PRO A 162 12.17 -3.74 -2.42
CA PRO A 162 13.61 -3.96 -2.46
C PRO A 162 13.96 -5.40 -2.87
N GLY A 163 14.81 -5.53 -3.89
CA GLY A 163 15.33 -6.82 -4.39
C GLY A 163 14.40 -7.56 -5.35
N MET A 164 13.19 -7.05 -5.62
CA MET A 164 12.31 -7.62 -6.64
C MET A 164 12.70 -7.13 -8.04
N LEU A 165 12.81 -8.06 -8.99
CA LEU A 165 13.07 -7.74 -10.40
C LEU A 165 11.77 -7.56 -11.18
N THR A 166 11.82 -6.68 -12.19
CA THR A 166 10.71 -6.45 -13.11
C THR A 166 10.29 -7.74 -13.82
N SER A 167 11.25 -8.58 -14.19
CA SER A 167 11.02 -9.86 -14.86
C SER A 167 10.23 -10.84 -13.99
N GLN A 168 10.48 -10.86 -12.67
CA GLN A 168 9.73 -11.66 -11.71
C GLN A 168 8.29 -11.17 -11.59
N VAL A 169 8.09 -9.86 -11.41
CA VAL A 169 6.76 -9.24 -11.33
C VAL A 169 5.96 -9.51 -12.62
N ALA A 170 6.57 -9.31 -13.79
CA ALA A 170 5.92 -9.53 -15.07
C ALA A 170 5.46 -10.98 -15.26
N SER A 171 6.29 -11.95 -14.88
CA SER A 171 5.93 -13.38 -14.94
C SER A 171 4.73 -13.70 -14.05
N ILE A 172 4.75 -13.23 -12.80
CA ILE A 172 3.68 -13.48 -11.82
C ILE A 172 2.38 -12.81 -12.28
N PHE A 173 2.44 -11.55 -12.72
CA PHE A 173 1.27 -10.81 -13.15
C PHE A 173 0.66 -11.39 -14.41
N ALA A 174 1.47 -11.87 -15.36
CA ALA A 174 0.98 -12.55 -16.55
C ALA A 174 0.17 -13.81 -16.19
N GLU A 175 0.67 -14.65 -15.29
CA GLU A 175 -0.05 -15.85 -14.83
C GLU A 175 -1.39 -15.50 -14.16
N VAL A 176 -1.39 -14.53 -13.24
CA VAL A 176 -2.63 -14.08 -12.58
C VAL A 176 -3.61 -13.51 -13.59
N ARG A 177 -3.15 -12.64 -14.50
CA ARG A 177 -3.98 -12.02 -15.53
C ARG A 177 -4.65 -13.08 -16.41
N ASP A 178 -3.87 -14.01 -16.94
CA ASP A 178 -4.35 -14.99 -17.91
C ASP A 178 -5.40 -15.94 -17.28
N GLU A 179 -5.29 -16.22 -15.98
CA GLU A 179 -6.26 -17.00 -15.22
C GLU A 179 -7.50 -16.21 -14.79
N LEU A 180 -7.35 -14.92 -14.46
CA LEU A 180 -8.44 -14.09 -13.95
C LEU A 180 -9.31 -13.49 -15.06
N LEU A 181 -8.77 -13.12 -16.22
CA LEU A 181 -9.56 -12.50 -17.29
C LEU A 181 -10.77 -13.35 -17.72
N PRO A 182 -10.63 -14.66 -18.02
CA PRO A 182 -11.78 -15.50 -18.36
C PRO A 182 -12.73 -15.69 -17.16
N PHE A 183 -12.21 -15.65 -15.93
CA PHE A 183 -13.02 -15.78 -14.73
C PHE A 183 -13.89 -14.54 -14.47
N CYS A 184 -13.32 -13.34 -14.61
CA CYS A 184 -14.05 -12.07 -14.55
C CYS A 184 -15.20 -12.05 -15.55
N GLN A 185 -14.99 -12.49 -16.79
CA GLN A 185 -16.06 -12.57 -17.80
C GLN A 185 -17.25 -13.43 -17.33
N ARG A 186 -16.98 -14.56 -16.65
CA ARG A 186 -18.03 -15.41 -16.07
C ARG A 186 -18.76 -14.74 -14.91
N LEU A 187 -18.04 -13.98 -14.07
CA LEU A 187 -18.62 -13.22 -12.96
C LEU A 187 -19.51 -12.07 -13.47
N PHE A 188 -19.03 -11.31 -14.45
CA PHE A 188 -19.76 -10.18 -15.03
C PHE A 188 -21.08 -10.62 -15.66
N ALA A 189 -21.13 -11.80 -16.27
CA ALA A 189 -22.37 -12.39 -16.80
C ALA A 189 -23.42 -12.70 -15.71
N ARG A 190 -23.03 -12.69 -14.43
CA ARG A 190 -23.88 -12.98 -13.26
C ARG A 190 -23.94 -11.82 -12.28
N VAL A 191 -23.49 -10.64 -12.69
CA VAL A 191 -23.40 -9.46 -11.84
C VAL A 191 -24.75 -9.12 -11.19
N ASP A 192 -25.86 -9.28 -11.90
CA ASP A 192 -27.21 -8.99 -11.41
C ASP A 192 -27.73 -9.95 -10.31
N GLN A 193 -27.00 -11.04 -10.00
CA GLN A 193 -27.37 -11.98 -8.94
C GLN A 193 -27.07 -11.46 -7.52
N VAL A 194 -26.21 -10.44 -7.41
CA VAL A 194 -25.77 -9.88 -6.12
C VAL A 194 -26.25 -8.45 -6.01
N GLU A 195 -27.26 -8.23 -5.17
CA GLU A 195 -27.79 -6.90 -4.87
C GLU A 195 -27.03 -6.25 -3.71
N ASP A 196 -26.54 -5.03 -3.89
CA ASP A 196 -25.84 -4.26 -2.84
C ASP A 196 -26.37 -2.82 -2.69
N GLY A 197 -27.51 -2.51 -3.32
CA GLY A 197 -28.12 -1.19 -3.38
C GLY A 197 -28.35 -0.55 -2.01
N PHE A 198 -28.63 -1.36 -0.99
CA PHE A 198 -28.83 -0.90 0.39
C PHE A 198 -27.58 -0.21 0.99
N PHE A 199 -26.36 -0.50 0.51
CA PHE A 199 -25.14 0.20 0.95
C PHE A 199 -25.02 1.64 0.41
N PHE A 200 -25.84 1.99 -0.59
CA PHE A 200 -25.88 3.32 -1.21
C PHE A 200 -27.06 4.18 -0.74
N THR A 201 -27.68 3.79 0.37
CA THR A 201 -28.72 4.57 1.06
C THR A 201 -28.10 5.49 2.12
N HIS A 202 -28.91 6.23 2.87
CA HIS A 202 -28.38 7.05 3.97
C HIS A 202 -28.01 6.20 5.20
N TRP A 203 -26.75 6.23 5.62
CA TRP A 203 -26.21 5.61 6.82
C TRP A 203 -25.72 6.68 7.80
N ASP A 204 -26.22 6.64 9.04
CA ASP A 204 -25.87 7.62 10.09
C ASP A 204 -24.35 7.67 10.33
N ARG A 205 -23.78 8.88 10.25
CA ARG A 205 -22.33 9.09 10.32
C ARG A 205 -21.74 8.66 11.66
N ASP A 206 -22.38 9.03 12.76
CA ASP A 206 -21.82 8.81 14.10
C ASP A 206 -21.87 7.32 14.49
N ARG A 207 -22.90 6.60 14.03
CA ARG A 207 -22.94 5.14 14.15
C ARG A 207 -21.92 4.44 13.27
N GLN A 208 -21.62 4.96 12.08
CA GLN A 208 -20.53 4.44 11.26
C GLN A 208 -19.18 4.66 11.97
N TRP A 209 -18.97 5.84 12.54
CA TRP A 209 -17.77 6.13 13.34
C TRP A 209 -17.65 5.22 14.57
N GLN A 210 -18.75 4.98 15.27
CA GLN A 210 -18.76 4.02 16.39
C GLN A 210 -18.37 2.61 15.93
N LEU A 211 -18.91 2.15 14.80
CA LEU A 211 -18.58 0.85 14.23
C LEU A 211 -17.10 0.75 13.86
N THR A 212 -16.53 1.76 13.21
CA THR A 212 -15.12 1.75 12.78
C THR A 212 -14.18 1.71 13.98
N MET A 213 -14.47 2.49 15.03
CA MET A 213 -13.70 2.47 16.28
C MET A 213 -13.76 1.09 16.97
N GLN A 214 -14.95 0.48 17.03
CA GLN A 214 -15.14 -0.85 17.63
C GLN A 214 -14.37 -1.92 16.85
N VAL A 215 -14.40 -1.87 15.52
CA VAL A 215 -13.67 -2.83 14.68
C VAL A 215 -12.17 -2.73 14.90
N LEU A 216 -11.59 -1.52 14.96
CA LEU A 216 -10.17 -1.33 15.26
C LEU A 216 -9.77 -1.94 16.61
N GLU A 217 -10.56 -1.66 17.65
CA GLU A 217 -10.31 -2.20 18.99
C GLU A 217 -10.32 -3.74 18.96
N GLU A 218 -11.31 -4.35 18.31
CA GLU A 218 -11.46 -5.81 18.27
C GLU A 218 -10.37 -6.52 17.46
N ILE A 219 -9.87 -5.93 16.35
CA ILE A 219 -8.74 -6.50 15.60
C ILE A 219 -7.39 -6.34 16.32
N GLY A 220 -7.36 -5.59 17.43
CA GLY A 220 -6.20 -5.45 18.31
C GLY A 220 -5.37 -4.19 18.08
N TYR A 221 -5.93 -3.15 17.46
CA TYR A 221 -5.29 -1.84 17.36
C TYR A 221 -5.24 -1.18 18.75
N ASP A 222 -4.05 -0.77 19.19
CA ASP A 222 -3.85 -0.19 20.51
C ASP A 222 -4.05 1.34 20.47
N PHE A 223 -5.18 1.80 21.00
CA PHE A 223 -5.50 3.23 21.12
C PHE A 223 -4.67 3.99 22.17
N ASN A 224 -3.84 3.32 22.99
CA ASN A 224 -2.84 4.01 23.80
C ASN A 224 -1.59 4.38 22.98
N ARG A 225 -1.43 3.76 21.81
CA ARG A 225 -0.29 3.90 20.90
C ARG A 225 -0.73 4.38 19.51
N GLY A 226 -1.88 5.05 19.45
CA GLY A 226 -2.49 5.44 18.20
C GLY A 226 -3.86 6.11 18.38
N ARG A 227 -4.43 6.57 17.27
CA ARG A 227 -5.78 7.11 17.18
C ARG A 227 -6.29 7.06 15.74
N GLN A 228 -7.61 7.15 15.59
CA GLN A 228 -8.27 7.35 14.29
C GLN A 228 -8.78 8.79 14.14
N ASP A 229 -8.59 9.35 12.95
CA ASP A 229 -9.06 10.69 12.56
C ASP A 229 -9.74 10.71 11.20
N GLU A 230 -10.40 11.81 10.86
CA GLU A 230 -10.92 12.00 9.49
C GLU A 230 -9.89 12.68 8.60
N SER A 231 -9.81 12.20 7.35
CA SER A 231 -9.02 12.82 6.30
C SER A 231 -9.76 12.72 4.94
N PRO A 232 -9.39 13.55 3.93
CA PRO A 232 -9.96 13.43 2.59
C PRO A 232 -9.62 12.09 1.90
N HIS A 233 -8.46 11.52 2.22
CA HIS A 233 -7.95 10.25 1.71
C HIS A 233 -7.41 9.45 2.90
N PRO A 234 -8.00 8.29 3.25
CA PRO A 234 -7.50 7.43 4.31
C PRO A 234 -6.00 7.11 4.14
N PHE A 235 -5.29 7.05 5.26
CA PHE A 235 -3.88 6.68 5.32
C PHE A 235 -3.49 6.30 6.75
N THR A 236 -2.37 5.58 6.85
CA THR A 236 -1.67 5.24 8.09
C THR A 236 -0.31 5.93 8.11
N THR A 237 0.11 6.42 9.28
CA THR A 237 1.44 6.98 9.48
C THR A 237 1.89 6.74 10.92
N ASP A 238 3.19 6.63 11.13
CA ASP A 238 3.80 6.55 12.44
C ASP A 238 4.79 7.70 12.68
N PHE A 239 5.15 7.91 13.94
CA PHE A 239 6.20 8.85 14.36
C PHE A 239 7.24 8.13 15.23
N GLY A 240 7.36 6.81 15.03
CA GLY A 240 7.97 5.85 15.95
C GLY A 240 6.99 4.76 16.36
N ILE A 241 7.52 3.60 16.77
CA ILE A 241 6.74 2.40 17.12
C ILE A 241 5.61 2.68 18.13
N PRO A 242 5.75 3.58 19.13
CA PRO A 242 4.69 3.85 20.09
C PRO A 242 3.55 4.81 19.64
N ASP A 243 3.61 5.46 18.47
CA ASP A 243 2.54 6.36 17.99
C ASP A 243 2.28 6.13 16.50
N VAL A 244 1.30 5.26 16.22
CA VAL A 244 0.86 4.89 14.87
C VAL A 244 -0.60 5.31 14.70
N ARG A 245 -0.87 6.24 13.79
CA ARG A 245 -2.20 6.82 13.58
C ARG A 245 -2.79 6.38 12.27
N VAL A 246 -4.11 6.20 12.28
CA VAL A 246 -4.91 5.86 11.11
C VAL A 246 -5.89 6.99 10.82
N THR A 247 -6.26 7.15 9.56
CA THR A 247 -7.35 8.05 9.17
C THR A 247 -8.36 7.32 8.32
N THR A 248 -9.62 7.74 8.39
CA THR A 248 -10.69 7.18 7.57
C THR A 248 -11.59 8.29 7.05
N ARG A 249 -12.53 7.93 6.18
CA ARG A 249 -13.50 8.85 5.63
C ARG A 249 -14.90 8.24 5.65
N ILE A 250 -15.81 8.86 6.39
CA ILE A 250 -17.20 8.42 6.45
C ILE A 250 -18.01 9.09 5.35
N HIS A 251 -18.68 8.26 4.56
CA HIS A 251 -19.66 8.67 3.56
C HIS A 251 -21.04 8.24 4.04
N THR A 252 -21.98 9.18 4.14
CA THR A 252 -23.35 8.84 4.56
C THR A 252 -24.12 8.07 3.49
N ASP A 253 -23.61 8.01 2.26
CA ASP A 253 -24.20 7.37 1.09
C ASP A 253 -23.37 6.20 0.55
N GLN A 254 -22.27 5.82 1.23
CA GLN A 254 -21.40 4.71 0.83
C GLN A 254 -20.85 3.99 2.07
N PHE A 255 -21.66 3.12 2.66
CA PHE A 255 -21.31 2.44 3.92
C PHE A 255 -19.96 1.68 3.88
N LYS A 256 -19.68 1.01 2.75
CA LYS A 256 -18.46 0.21 2.58
C LYS A 256 -17.18 1.04 2.72
N ALA A 257 -17.19 2.30 2.28
CA ALA A 257 -15.98 3.13 2.18
C ALA A 257 -15.34 3.36 3.55
N GLY A 258 -16.12 3.82 4.54
CA GLY A 258 -15.60 4.11 5.87
C GLY A 258 -15.19 2.84 6.64
N LEU A 259 -15.98 1.77 6.55
CA LEU A 259 -15.70 0.51 7.23
C LEU A 259 -14.43 -0.15 6.69
N TYR A 260 -14.36 -0.40 5.39
CA TYR A 260 -13.23 -1.11 4.79
C TYR A 260 -11.98 -0.24 4.68
N GLY A 261 -12.12 1.07 4.50
CA GLY A 261 -10.99 2.00 4.65
C GLY A 261 -10.39 1.92 6.06
N THR A 262 -11.22 1.86 7.10
CA THR A 262 -10.74 1.71 8.48
C THR A 262 -10.00 0.38 8.69
N ILE A 263 -10.57 -0.74 8.20
CA ILE A 263 -9.92 -2.05 8.36
C ILE A 263 -8.59 -2.10 7.59
N HIS A 264 -8.56 -1.51 6.40
CA HIS A 264 -7.36 -1.39 5.57
C HIS A 264 -6.24 -0.65 6.31
N GLU A 265 -6.51 0.58 6.77
CA GLU A 265 -5.53 1.36 7.54
C GLU A 265 -5.21 0.71 8.88
N GLY A 266 -6.19 0.06 9.53
CA GLY A 266 -5.96 -0.75 10.72
C GLY A 266 -4.96 -1.87 10.49
N GLY A 267 -5.02 -2.56 9.35
CA GLY A 267 -4.07 -3.62 9.00
C GLY A 267 -2.64 -3.10 8.79
N HIS A 268 -2.49 -1.93 8.17
CA HIS A 268 -1.22 -1.22 8.12
C HIS A 268 -0.71 -0.88 9.51
N ALA A 269 -1.56 -0.30 10.35
CA ALA A 269 -1.16 0.13 11.68
C ALA A 269 -0.82 -1.03 12.61
N LEU A 270 -1.50 -2.18 12.46
CA LEU A 270 -1.16 -3.40 13.19
C LEU A 270 0.24 -3.91 12.86
N TYR A 271 0.71 -3.76 11.61
CA TYR A 271 2.10 -4.07 11.29
C TYR A 271 3.05 -3.18 12.09
N GLU A 272 2.86 -1.86 12.00
CA GLU A 272 3.74 -0.87 12.63
C GLU A 272 3.72 -0.93 14.17
N GLN A 273 2.54 -1.08 14.78
CA GLN A 273 2.40 -1.16 16.24
C GLN A 273 3.05 -2.41 16.85
N ASN A 274 3.22 -3.48 16.06
CA ASN A 274 3.72 -4.76 16.53
C ASN A 274 5.13 -5.08 16.02
N VAL A 275 5.84 -4.10 15.46
CA VAL A 275 7.31 -4.17 15.31
C VAL A 275 7.95 -4.28 16.69
N ASP A 276 9.00 -5.09 16.80
CA ASP A 276 9.70 -5.31 18.07
C ASP A 276 10.24 -3.98 18.61
N PRO A 277 9.87 -3.56 19.84
CA PRO A 277 10.29 -2.28 20.41
C PRO A 277 11.80 -2.07 20.47
N ARG A 278 12.61 -3.13 20.42
CA ARG A 278 14.08 -3.00 20.36
C ARG A 278 14.60 -2.38 19.06
N TYR A 279 13.77 -2.35 18.01
CA TYR A 279 14.09 -1.67 16.76
C TYR A 279 13.70 -0.20 16.77
N ASP A 280 13.03 0.28 17.83
CA ASP A 280 12.67 1.69 17.94
C ASP A 280 13.89 2.59 17.74
N ARG A 281 13.71 3.65 16.94
CA ARG A 281 14.78 4.57 16.51
C ARG A 281 15.97 3.87 15.83
N THR A 282 15.70 2.83 15.06
CA THR A 282 16.67 2.19 14.14
C THR A 282 16.10 2.09 12.72
N MET A 283 16.95 1.83 11.72
CA MET A 283 16.51 1.59 10.34
C MET A 283 15.79 0.25 10.12
N LEU A 284 15.56 -0.52 11.19
CA LEU A 284 14.74 -1.73 11.16
C LEU A 284 13.32 -1.49 11.68
N ALA A 285 13.03 -0.31 12.26
CA ALA A 285 11.68 0.06 12.65
C ALA A 285 10.82 0.28 11.40
N GLY A 286 9.78 -0.56 11.27
CA GLY A 286 8.79 -0.47 10.21
C GLY A 286 8.91 -1.51 9.11
N GLY A 287 7.90 -1.53 8.24
CA GLY A 287 7.72 -2.57 7.24
C GLY A 287 8.84 -2.68 6.18
N THR A 288 9.23 -3.91 5.82
CA THR A 288 10.34 -4.16 4.89
C THR A 288 10.12 -3.69 3.44
N SER A 289 8.88 -3.58 2.98
CA SER A 289 8.53 -3.17 1.61
C SER A 289 7.08 -2.71 1.56
N LEU A 290 6.72 -1.94 0.52
CA LEU A 290 5.33 -1.55 0.33
C LEU A 290 4.44 -2.76 0.03
N GLY A 291 4.93 -3.77 -0.68
CA GLY A 291 4.18 -5.00 -0.94
C GLY A 291 3.88 -5.77 0.35
N ILE A 292 4.85 -5.94 1.25
CA ILE A 292 4.57 -6.57 2.55
C ILE A 292 3.65 -5.67 3.40
N HIS A 293 3.83 -4.36 3.38
CA HIS A 293 2.96 -3.46 4.13
C HIS A 293 1.49 -3.51 3.64
N GLU A 294 1.27 -3.49 2.32
CA GLU A 294 -0.04 -3.69 1.68
C GLU A 294 -0.61 -5.09 1.92
N SER A 295 0.25 -6.11 2.04
CA SER A 295 -0.23 -7.45 2.35
C SER A 295 -0.98 -7.51 3.68
N GLN A 296 -0.63 -6.65 4.63
CA GLN A 296 -1.27 -6.61 5.94
C GLN A 296 -2.58 -5.84 5.89
N SER A 297 -2.62 -4.69 5.22
CA SER A 297 -3.88 -3.98 5.00
C SER A 297 -4.90 -4.84 4.26
N ARG A 298 -4.48 -5.52 3.18
CA ARG A 298 -5.35 -6.40 2.38
C ARG A 298 -5.72 -7.70 3.07
N LEU A 299 -4.83 -8.26 3.90
CA LEU A 299 -5.16 -9.44 4.72
C LEU A 299 -6.32 -9.09 5.67
N TRP A 300 -6.20 -7.99 6.42
CA TRP A 300 -7.25 -7.57 7.35
C TRP A 300 -8.50 -7.09 6.62
N GLU A 301 -8.38 -6.27 5.58
CA GLU A 301 -9.51 -5.73 4.82
C GLU A 301 -10.29 -6.83 4.10
N ASN A 302 -9.61 -7.62 3.28
CA ASN A 302 -10.25 -8.49 2.30
C ASN A 302 -10.31 -9.95 2.76
N LEU A 303 -9.15 -10.51 3.12
CA LEU A 303 -9.09 -11.94 3.45
C LEU A 303 -9.82 -12.26 4.76
N ILE A 304 -9.79 -11.32 5.71
CA ILE A 304 -10.54 -11.38 6.96
C ILE A 304 -11.83 -10.56 6.88
N GLY A 305 -11.73 -9.24 6.67
CA GLY A 305 -12.86 -8.31 6.76
C GLY A 305 -13.99 -8.52 5.75
N ARG A 306 -13.70 -9.17 4.61
CA ARG A 306 -14.71 -9.59 3.62
C ARG A 306 -14.94 -11.10 3.59
N SER A 307 -14.40 -11.84 4.56
CA SER A 307 -14.67 -13.26 4.73
C SER A 307 -16.10 -13.50 5.22
N ARG A 308 -16.61 -14.70 4.95
CA ARG A 308 -17.93 -15.14 5.42
C ARG A 308 -18.02 -15.11 6.95
N ASP A 309 -16.96 -15.54 7.64
CA ASP A 309 -16.92 -15.63 9.10
C ASP A 309 -16.95 -14.24 9.75
N PHE A 310 -16.14 -13.32 9.26
CA PHE A 310 -16.14 -11.93 9.72
C PHE A 310 -17.50 -11.25 9.46
N CYS A 311 -18.04 -11.40 8.24
CA CYS A 311 -19.34 -10.83 7.90
C CYS A 311 -20.45 -11.38 8.80
N ASN A 312 -20.42 -12.68 9.11
CA ASN A 312 -21.42 -13.33 9.96
C ASN A 312 -21.35 -12.87 11.42
N TYR A 313 -20.14 -12.61 11.92
CA TYR A 313 -19.90 -12.08 13.26
C TYR A 313 -20.38 -10.62 13.38
N TRP A 314 -20.03 -9.76 12.42
CA TRP A 314 -20.39 -8.34 12.45
C TRP A 314 -21.82 -8.03 12.01
N TYR A 315 -22.46 -8.89 11.21
CA TYR A 315 -23.85 -8.71 10.77
C TYR A 315 -24.84 -8.33 11.89
N PRO A 316 -24.92 -9.04 13.05
CA PRO A 316 -25.84 -8.65 14.12
C PRO A 316 -25.54 -7.25 14.69
N VAL A 317 -24.27 -6.85 14.76
CA VAL A 317 -23.86 -5.51 15.24
C VAL A 317 -24.31 -4.44 14.25
N VAL A 318 -24.01 -4.63 12.96
CA VAL A 318 -24.43 -3.72 11.89
C VAL A 318 -25.95 -3.60 11.83
N LYS A 319 -26.67 -4.72 11.96
CA LYS A 319 -28.14 -4.71 12.01
C LYS A 319 -28.71 -3.97 13.22
N ALA A 320 -28.06 -4.07 14.38
CA ALA A 320 -28.47 -3.34 15.58
C ALA A 320 -28.22 -1.83 15.46
N LEU A 321 -27.08 -1.44 14.88
CA LEU A 321 -26.75 -0.03 14.62
C LEU A 321 -27.63 0.57 13.51
N PHE A 322 -28.00 -0.20 12.50
CA PHE A 322 -28.70 0.29 11.31
C PHE A 322 -29.95 -0.55 10.97
N PRO A 323 -30.97 -0.60 11.86
CA PRO A 323 -32.10 -1.52 11.70
C PRO A 323 -32.95 -1.22 10.46
N LYS A 324 -33.02 0.05 10.03
CA LYS A 324 -33.74 0.45 8.81
C LYS A 324 -32.99 0.04 7.54
N ASN A 325 -31.67 0.28 7.47
CA ASN A 325 -30.86 -0.08 6.31
C ASN A 325 -30.77 -1.61 6.13
N MET A 326 -30.84 -2.35 7.24
CA MET A 326 -30.72 -3.81 7.27
C MET A 326 -32.08 -4.53 7.35
N GLU A 327 -33.19 -3.83 7.10
CA GLU A 327 -34.52 -4.43 7.05
C GLU A 327 -34.61 -5.38 5.83
N GLY A 328 -35.04 -6.63 6.07
CA GLY A 328 -35.14 -7.64 5.01
C GLY A 328 -33.81 -8.22 4.50
N VAL A 329 -32.66 -7.60 4.82
CA VAL A 329 -31.33 -8.09 4.41
C VAL A 329 -30.92 -9.29 5.26
N SER A 330 -30.75 -10.47 4.65
CA SER A 330 -30.25 -11.67 5.33
C SER A 330 -28.71 -11.65 5.51
N LYS A 331 -28.18 -12.55 6.36
CA LYS A 331 -26.72 -12.73 6.52
C LYS A 331 -26.03 -13.08 5.20
N GLU A 332 -26.65 -13.96 4.41
CA GLU A 332 -26.10 -14.37 3.10
C GLU A 332 -26.05 -13.19 2.13
N GLN A 333 -27.15 -12.42 2.04
CA GLN A 333 -27.20 -11.23 1.18
C GLN A 333 -26.15 -10.20 1.59
N TYR A 334 -25.96 -9.97 2.89
CA TYR A 334 -24.92 -9.06 3.39
C TYR A 334 -23.51 -9.50 2.96
N TYR A 335 -23.17 -10.78 3.15
CA TYR A 335 -21.87 -11.33 2.73
C TYR A 335 -21.65 -11.24 1.22
N ARG A 336 -22.66 -11.63 0.42
CA ARG A 336 -22.58 -11.56 -1.05
C ARG A 336 -22.42 -10.11 -1.51
N ALA A 337 -23.21 -9.18 -0.96
CA ALA A 337 -23.18 -7.75 -1.30
C ALA A 337 -21.84 -7.06 -1.00
N ILE A 338 -21.19 -7.42 0.11
CA ILE A 338 -19.83 -6.93 0.45
C ILE A 338 -18.80 -7.33 -0.61
N ASN A 339 -19.00 -8.50 -1.21
CA ASN A 339 -18.12 -9.13 -2.17
C ASN A 339 -18.68 -9.04 -3.60
N ARG A 340 -19.46 -7.99 -3.89
CA ARG A 340 -19.92 -7.72 -5.24
C ARG A 340 -18.72 -7.41 -6.14
N VAL A 341 -18.73 -8.01 -7.33
CA VAL A 341 -17.75 -7.85 -8.42
C VAL A 341 -18.45 -7.21 -9.60
N GLU A 342 -17.87 -6.14 -10.13
CA GLU A 342 -18.35 -5.49 -11.34
C GLU A 342 -17.21 -4.76 -12.07
N PRO A 343 -17.27 -4.65 -13.41
CA PRO A 343 -16.29 -3.85 -14.13
C PRO A 343 -16.49 -2.38 -13.76
N SER A 344 -15.43 -1.73 -13.26
CA SER A 344 -15.45 -0.34 -12.84
C SER A 344 -14.23 0.42 -13.39
N LEU A 345 -14.34 1.75 -13.50
CA LEU A 345 -13.28 2.58 -14.10
C LEU A 345 -12.20 2.97 -13.10
N ILE A 346 -12.57 3.14 -11.83
CA ILE A 346 -11.74 3.77 -10.81
C ILE A 346 -11.09 2.70 -9.93
N ARG A 347 -9.76 2.61 -9.99
CA ARG A 347 -8.98 1.58 -9.27
C ARG A 347 -9.27 1.53 -7.77
N ILE A 348 -9.36 2.69 -7.11
CA ILE A 348 -9.58 2.76 -5.66
C ILE A 348 -11.01 2.34 -5.24
N GLU A 349 -11.93 2.19 -6.20
CA GLU A 349 -13.30 1.73 -6.00
C GLU A 349 -13.48 0.27 -6.48
N ALA A 350 -12.47 -0.32 -7.11
CA ALA A 350 -12.54 -1.65 -7.70
C ALA A 350 -12.64 -2.75 -6.63
N ASP A 351 -13.35 -3.82 -6.97
CA ASP A 351 -13.50 -5.00 -6.12
C ASP A 351 -12.23 -5.86 -6.08
N GLU A 352 -12.17 -6.81 -5.14
CA GLU A 352 -11.00 -7.66 -4.90
C GLU A 352 -10.55 -8.47 -6.13
N VAL A 353 -11.47 -8.80 -7.05
CA VAL A 353 -11.15 -9.57 -8.26
C VAL A 353 -10.59 -8.68 -9.35
N THR A 354 -11.22 -7.52 -9.58
CA THR A 354 -10.86 -6.62 -10.68
C THR A 354 -9.70 -5.68 -10.34
N TYR A 355 -9.45 -5.40 -9.05
CA TYR A 355 -8.41 -4.48 -8.59
C TYR A 355 -7.03 -4.78 -9.16
N SER A 356 -6.58 -6.04 -9.15
CA SER A 356 -5.27 -6.43 -9.69
C SER A 356 -5.16 -6.15 -11.20
N LEU A 357 -6.26 -6.21 -11.96
CA LEU A 357 -6.25 -5.90 -13.40
C LEU A 357 -5.97 -4.41 -13.66
N HIS A 358 -6.45 -3.51 -12.79
CA HIS A 358 -6.08 -2.10 -12.84
C HIS A 358 -4.59 -1.88 -12.60
N ILE A 359 -3.98 -2.67 -11.71
CA ILE A 359 -2.54 -2.63 -11.44
C ILE A 359 -1.75 -3.15 -12.62
N PHE A 360 -2.16 -4.27 -13.23
CA PHE A 360 -1.46 -4.86 -14.38
C PHE A 360 -1.42 -3.91 -15.57
N LEU A 361 -2.53 -3.25 -15.86
CA LEU A 361 -2.60 -2.21 -16.88
C LEU A 361 -1.58 -1.08 -16.63
N ARG A 362 -1.48 -0.60 -15.39
CA ARG A 362 -0.54 0.49 -15.04
C ARG A 362 0.89 0.01 -15.15
N PHE A 363 1.21 -1.16 -14.59
CA PHE A 363 2.53 -1.76 -14.69
C PHE A 363 2.98 -1.89 -16.15
N GLU A 364 2.15 -2.46 -17.03
CA GLU A 364 2.45 -2.60 -18.45
C GLU A 364 2.68 -1.26 -19.14
N LEU A 365 1.83 -0.26 -18.86
CA LEU A 365 2.01 1.10 -19.40
C LEU A 365 3.28 1.77 -18.87
N GLU A 366 3.63 1.59 -17.60
CA GLU A 366 4.88 2.12 -17.04
C GLU A 366 6.11 1.49 -17.69
N LEU A 367 6.11 0.18 -17.93
CA LEU A 367 7.19 -0.49 -18.65
C LEU A 367 7.41 0.12 -20.03
N GLU A 368 6.33 0.39 -20.75
CA GLU A 368 6.39 0.99 -22.09
C GLU A 368 6.80 2.46 -22.05
N LEU A 369 6.33 3.22 -21.05
CA LEU A 369 6.74 4.61 -20.83
C LEU A 369 8.20 4.71 -20.42
N ILE A 370 8.72 3.82 -19.57
CA ILE A 370 10.10 3.88 -19.09
C ILE A 370 11.08 3.35 -20.14
N SER A 371 10.73 2.28 -20.87
CA SER A 371 11.53 1.78 -21.99
C SER A 371 11.47 2.68 -23.23
N GLY A 372 10.42 3.50 -23.36
CA GLY A 372 10.20 4.43 -24.47
C GLY A 372 9.53 3.83 -25.70
N THR A 373 8.95 2.63 -25.57
CA THR A 373 8.09 2.06 -26.60
C THR A 373 6.73 2.76 -26.67
N LEU A 374 6.25 3.34 -25.57
CA LEU A 374 5.06 4.22 -25.52
C LEU A 374 5.47 5.68 -25.31
N LYS A 375 4.91 6.58 -26.12
CA LYS A 375 5.02 8.02 -25.92
C LYS A 375 3.86 8.52 -25.07
N VAL A 376 4.10 9.51 -24.21
CA VAL A 376 3.08 10.06 -23.31
C VAL A 376 1.85 10.57 -24.07
N LYS A 377 2.01 11.21 -25.23
CA LYS A 377 0.88 11.66 -26.05
C LYS A 377 -0.09 10.54 -26.47
N ASP A 378 0.38 9.29 -26.55
CA ASP A 378 -0.39 8.13 -27.00
C ASP A 378 -0.97 7.35 -25.79
N LEU A 379 -0.64 7.77 -24.56
CA LEU A 379 -1.07 7.14 -23.31
C LEU A 379 -2.60 7.06 -23.14
N PRO A 380 -3.42 8.09 -23.48
CA PRO A 380 -4.87 7.96 -23.36
C PRO A 380 -5.44 6.81 -24.19
N ALA A 381 -5.01 6.67 -25.45
CA ALA A 381 -5.47 5.59 -26.32
C ALA A 381 -4.98 4.21 -25.84
N ALA A 382 -3.71 4.13 -25.41
CA ALA A 382 -3.12 2.90 -24.86
C ALA A 382 -3.81 2.46 -23.56
N TRP A 383 -4.27 3.41 -22.75
CA TRP A 383 -5.07 3.16 -21.55
C TRP A 383 -6.44 2.59 -21.90
N ASP A 384 -7.17 3.24 -22.81
CA ASP A 384 -8.51 2.81 -23.21
C ASP A 384 -8.51 1.41 -23.81
N GLU A 385 -7.50 1.07 -24.62
CA GLU A 385 -7.32 -0.27 -25.17
C GLU A 385 -7.15 -1.33 -24.07
N ARG A 386 -6.34 -1.05 -23.04
CA ARG A 386 -6.09 -1.98 -21.94
C ARG A 386 -7.30 -2.09 -21.00
N MET A 387 -8.03 -1.00 -20.76
CA MET A 387 -9.28 -1.03 -20.00
C MET A 387 -10.34 -1.89 -20.70
N GLU A 388 -10.50 -1.73 -22.02
CA GLU A 388 -11.40 -2.58 -22.82
C GLU A 388 -10.97 -4.04 -22.75
N LYS A 389 -9.69 -4.32 -22.96
CA LYS A 389 -9.15 -5.68 -22.97
C LYS A 389 -9.33 -6.38 -21.62
N TYR A 390 -9.13 -5.68 -20.50
CA TYR A 390 -9.13 -6.30 -19.17
C TYR A 390 -10.48 -6.27 -18.47
N LEU A 391 -11.25 -5.20 -18.65
CA LEU A 391 -12.48 -4.96 -17.91
C LEU A 391 -13.71 -4.86 -18.82
N GLY A 392 -13.53 -4.87 -20.15
CA GLY A 392 -14.64 -4.77 -21.11
C GLY A 392 -15.33 -3.40 -21.14
N ILE A 393 -14.67 -2.37 -20.63
CA ILE A 393 -15.20 -1.00 -20.54
C ILE A 393 -14.11 0.01 -20.88
N ARG A 394 -14.53 1.19 -21.37
CA ARG A 394 -13.65 2.33 -21.62
C ARG A 394 -14.07 3.53 -20.77
N PRO A 395 -13.11 4.33 -20.30
CA PRO A 395 -13.40 5.66 -19.79
C PRO A 395 -14.09 6.51 -20.86
N ASP A 396 -15.10 7.27 -20.47
CA ASP A 396 -15.73 8.30 -21.30
C ASP A 396 -14.92 9.61 -21.33
N ARG A 397 -13.95 9.73 -20.42
CA ARG A 397 -13.19 10.93 -20.09
C ARG A 397 -11.80 10.56 -19.59
N VAL A 398 -10.77 11.33 -19.96
CA VAL A 398 -9.37 11.08 -19.54
C VAL A 398 -9.17 11.22 -18.03
N SER A 399 -9.97 12.06 -17.39
CA SER A 399 -10.07 12.25 -15.93
C SER A 399 -10.50 11.01 -15.15
N ARG A 400 -11.20 10.08 -15.81
CA ARG A 400 -11.56 8.74 -15.32
C ARG A 400 -10.74 7.63 -15.98
N GLY A 401 -9.89 8.00 -16.94
CA GLY A 401 -8.91 7.13 -17.60
C GLY A 401 -7.52 7.33 -17.04
N CYS A 402 -6.55 7.62 -17.90
CA CYS A 402 -5.13 7.72 -17.53
C CYS A 402 -4.78 8.82 -16.51
N MET A 403 -5.67 9.79 -16.25
CA MET A 403 -5.47 10.83 -15.24
C MET A 403 -6.14 10.50 -13.90
N GLN A 404 -6.76 9.33 -13.74
CA GLN A 404 -7.53 9.01 -12.53
C GLN A 404 -6.69 9.01 -11.25
N ASP A 405 -5.41 8.62 -11.36
CA ASP A 405 -4.47 8.50 -10.26
C ASP A 405 -3.41 9.60 -10.28
N MET A 406 -2.97 10.04 -9.11
CA MET A 406 -1.95 11.09 -8.97
C MET A 406 -0.50 10.60 -9.12
N HIS A 407 -0.24 9.30 -8.99
CA HIS A 407 1.10 8.69 -8.87
C HIS A 407 2.07 9.08 -10.00
N TRP A 408 1.60 9.26 -11.24
CA TRP A 408 2.50 9.69 -12.31
C TRP A 408 2.78 11.19 -12.30
N SER A 409 1.98 11.99 -11.59
CA SER A 409 2.22 13.42 -11.43
C SER A 409 3.38 13.73 -10.48
N ASP A 410 3.73 12.82 -9.57
CA ASP A 410 4.87 12.94 -8.65
C ASP A 410 6.01 11.95 -8.94
N ALA A 411 6.03 11.38 -10.15
CA ALA A 411 7.04 10.42 -10.60
C ALA A 411 7.12 9.11 -9.78
N SER A 412 6.02 8.67 -9.17
CA SER A 412 5.91 7.38 -8.48
C SER A 412 5.79 6.17 -9.44
N PHE A 413 6.71 6.05 -10.40
CA PHE A 413 6.85 4.88 -11.28
C PHE A 413 7.50 3.72 -10.51
N GLY A 414 7.05 2.48 -10.74
CA GLY A 414 7.49 1.32 -9.94
C GLY A 414 6.67 1.11 -8.67
N TYR A 415 5.75 2.03 -8.35
CA TYR A 415 4.94 1.99 -7.14
C TYR A 415 3.75 1.03 -7.26
N PHE A 416 2.95 1.13 -8.32
CA PHE A 416 1.70 0.36 -8.46
C PHE A 416 1.85 -1.16 -8.31
N PRO A 417 2.91 -1.83 -8.79
CA PRO A 417 3.08 -3.26 -8.62
C PRO A 417 2.98 -3.73 -7.17
N THR A 418 3.42 -2.91 -6.23
CA THR A 418 3.40 -3.24 -4.80
C THR A 418 1.98 -3.50 -4.28
N TYR A 419 0.97 -2.84 -4.85
CA TYR A 419 -0.43 -3.10 -4.49
C TYR A 419 -0.89 -4.52 -4.82
N ALA A 420 -0.57 -4.99 -6.03
CA ALA A 420 -0.92 -6.35 -6.43
C ALA A 420 -0.04 -7.38 -5.69
N LEU A 421 1.26 -7.10 -5.51
CA LEU A 421 2.14 -7.94 -4.70
C LEU A 421 1.61 -8.12 -3.27
N GLY A 422 1.05 -7.06 -2.66
CA GLY A 422 0.38 -7.14 -1.36
C GLY A 422 -0.72 -8.19 -1.31
N ASN A 423 -1.60 -8.23 -2.33
CA ASN A 423 -2.64 -9.27 -2.41
C ASN A 423 -2.05 -10.69 -2.47
N LEU A 424 -0.98 -10.89 -3.24
CA LEU A 424 -0.34 -12.21 -3.38
C LEU A 424 0.39 -12.64 -2.11
N TYR A 425 1.11 -11.72 -1.46
CA TYR A 425 1.77 -11.96 -0.19
C TYR A 425 0.75 -12.29 0.90
N GLY A 426 -0.32 -11.52 1.01
CA GLY A 426 -1.37 -11.71 2.02
C GLY A 426 -2.00 -13.09 1.92
N VAL A 427 -2.33 -13.54 0.70
CA VAL A 427 -2.88 -14.90 0.49
C VAL A 427 -1.85 -15.98 0.83
N SER A 428 -0.59 -15.81 0.45
CA SER A 428 0.47 -16.78 0.75
C SER A 428 0.69 -16.95 2.26
N ILE A 429 0.69 -15.84 3.00
CA ILE A 429 0.78 -15.81 4.46
C ILE A 429 -0.44 -16.50 5.10
N LEU A 430 -1.65 -16.12 4.68
CA LEU A 430 -2.88 -16.66 5.28
C LEU A 430 -3.08 -18.15 4.97
N ASN A 431 -2.71 -18.61 3.77
CA ASN A 431 -2.77 -20.04 3.43
C ASN A 431 -1.82 -20.85 4.31
N THR A 432 -0.62 -20.33 4.57
CA THR A 432 0.34 -20.96 5.48
C THR A 432 -0.25 -21.06 6.89
N LEU A 433 -0.85 -19.99 7.41
CA LEU A 433 -1.56 -20.04 8.70
C LEU A 433 -2.65 -21.11 8.70
N ARG A 434 -3.46 -21.18 7.64
CA ARG A 434 -4.55 -22.16 7.52
C ARG A 434 -4.05 -23.60 7.54
N GLU A 435 -2.90 -23.86 6.94
CA GLU A 435 -2.27 -25.20 6.93
C GLU A 435 -1.68 -25.57 8.30
N GLN A 436 -1.05 -24.61 8.99
CA GLN A 436 -0.32 -24.87 10.23
C GLN A 436 -1.18 -24.78 11.50
N GLN A 437 -2.09 -23.80 11.56
CA GLN A 437 -2.87 -23.47 12.76
C GLN A 437 -4.30 -23.04 12.39
N PRO A 438 -5.11 -23.91 11.75
CA PRO A 438 -6.45 -23.57 11.26
C PRO A 438 -7.40 -23.05 12.36
N ALA A 439 -7.23 -23.52 13.60
CA ALA A 439 -8.04 -23.11 14.74
C ALA A 439 -8.01 -21.60 15.02
N ILE A 440 -6.93 -20.89 14.63
CA ILE A 440 -6.87 -19.43 14.72
C ILE A 440 -7.89 -18.77 13.79
N LEU A 441 -8.04 -19.29 12.57
CA LEU A 441 -9.01 -18.76 11.61
C LEU A 441 -10.44 -19.15 11.98
N ASP A 442 -10.65 -20.34 12.53
CA ASP A 442 -11.97 -20.75 13.04
C ASP A 442 -12.49 -19.82 14.16
N GLY A 443 -11.56 -19.18 14.90
CA GLY A 443 -11.87 -18.18 15.92
C GLY A 443 -12.49 -16.88 15.37
N VAL A 444 -12.27 -16.55 14.09
CA VAL A 444 -12.80 -15.34 13.44
C VAL A 444 -14.33 -15.31 13.48
N ALA A 445 -14.99 -16.46 13.28
CA ALA A 445 -16.45 -16.58 13.36
C ALA A 445 -17.02 -16.29 14.76
N GLN A 446 -16.17 -16.31 15.78
CA GLN A 446 -16.50 -16.08 17.19
C GLN A 446 -16.00 -14.72 17.70
N GLY A 447 -15.47 -13.86 16.82
CA GLY A 447 -14.90 -12.56 17.21
C GLY A 447 -13.51 -12.64 17.85
N GLN A 448 -12.80 -13.76 17.69
CA GLN A 448 -11.47 -13.95 18.28
C GLN A 448 -10.39 -13.54 17.29
N PHE A 449 -10.09 -12.25 17.20
CA PHE A 449 -9.10 -11.71 16.25
C PHE A 449 -7.68 -11.64 16.80
N LEU A 450 -7.52 -11.52 18.12
CA LEU A 450 -6.20 -11.38 18.76
C LEU A 450 -5.24 -12.55 18.47
N PRO A 451 -5.68 -13.84 18.47
CA PRO A 451 -4.80 -14.95 18.10
C PRO A 451 -4.24 -14.83 16.68
N LEU A 452 -5.02 -14.29 15.73
CA LEU A 452 -4.54 -14.02 14.37
C LEU A 452 -3.49 -12.90 14.38
N ARG A 453 -3.76 -11.80 15.08
CA ARG A 453 -2.80 -10.70 15.24
C ARG A 453 -1.52 -11.15 15.91
N ASP A 454 -1.59 -12.01 16.93
CA ASP A 454 -0.40 -12.58 17.60
C ASP A 454 0.44 -13.43 16.66
N TRP A 455 -0.21 -14.31 15.90
CA TRP A 455 0.50 -15.11 14.91
C TRP A 455 1.18 -14.23 13.85
N LEU A 456 0.48 -13.21 13.34
CA LEU A 456 1.07 -12.26 12.40
C LEU A 456 2.20 -11.45 13.04
N THR A 457 2.09 -11.13 14.33
CA THR A 457 3.17 -10.48 15.09
C THR A 457 4.43 -11.34 15.11
N ASP A 458 4.27 -12.63 15.42
CA ASP A 458 5.37 -13.57 15.52
C ASP A 458 6.03 -13.91 14.17
N GLN A 459 5.23 -13.98 13.10
CA GLN A 459 5.70 -14.40 11.78
C GLN A 459 6.11 -13.23 10.87
N VAL A 460 5.53 -12.04 11.08
CA VAL A 460 5.68 -10.88 10.20
C VAL A 460 6.14 -9.66 11.00
N TYR A 461 5.32 -9.17 11.94
CA TYR A 461 5.43 -7.78 12.42
C TYR A 461 6.68 -7.51 13.23
N ARG A 462 6.99 -8.38 14.20
CA ARG A 462 8.12 -8.17 15.12
C ARG A 462 9.47 -8.05 14.40
N HIS A 463 9.56 -8.53 13.16
CA HIS A 463 10.80 -8.52 12.40
C HIS A 463 11.13 -7.15 11.80
N GLY A 464 10.15 -6.26 11.67
CA GLY A 464 10.32 -4.99 10.96
C GLY A 464 10.99 -5.21 9.60
N SER A 465 12.07 -4.47 9.33
CA SER A 465 12.84 -4.60 8.09
C SER A 465 14.05 -5.55 8.19
N ARG A 466 14.08 -6.46 9.18
CA ARG A 466 15.20 -7.40 9.38
C ARG A 466 15.40 -8.34 8.19
N TYR A 467 14.31 -8.83 7.61
CA TYR A 467 14.31 -9.71 6.46
C TYR A 467 13.82 -8.93 5.24
N THR A 468 14.42 -9.16 4.08
CA THR A 468 13.81 -8.70 2.81
C THR A 468 12.46 -9.37 2.60
N ALA A 469 11.60 -8.80 1.75
CA ALA A 469 10.29 -9.37 1.44
C ALA A 469 10.40 -10.85 0.99
N SER A 470 11.35 -11.16 0.11
CA SER A 470 11.59 -12.53 -0.36
C SER A 470 12.06 -13.47 0.76
N GLU A 471 12.97 -13.04 1.63
CA GLU A 471 13.43 -13.84 2.78
C GLU A 471 12.29 -14.09 3.78
N LEU A 472 11.48 -13.06 4.06
CA LEU A 472 10.35 -13.15 4.97
C LEU A 472 9.32 -14.17 4.46
N ILE A 473 8.94 -14.08 3.19
CA ILE A 473 7.98 -15.00 2.57
C ILE A 473 8.54 -16.42 2.50
N GLN A 474 9.82 -16.59 2.15
CA GLN A 474 10.48 -17.89 2.17
C GLN A 474 10.48 -18.51 3.58
N ARG A 475 10.70 -17.69 4.62
CA ARG A 475 10.70 -18.13 6.02
C ARG A 475 9.31 -18.58 6.49
N ILE A 476 8.27 -17.83 6.13
CA ILE A 476 6.88 -18.13 6.52
C ILE A 476 6.38 -19.35 5.75
N THR A 477 6.47 -19.30 4.42
CA THR A 477 5.75 -20.22 3.52
C THR A 477 6.58 -21.43 3.07
N GLY A 478 7.90 -21.40 3.29
CA GLY A 478 8.83 -22.40 2.79
C GLY A 478 9.11 -22.33 1.27
N ARG A 479 8.57 -21.32 0.57
CA ARG A 479 8.67 -21.16 -0.89
C ARG A 479 8.79 -19.68 -1.30
N ALA A 480 9.15 -19.47 -2.56
CA ALA A 480 9.11 -18.14 -3.18
C ALA A 480 7.65 -17.70 -3.42
N LEU A 481 7.46 -16.42 -3.75
CA LEU A 481 6.15 -15.90 -4.13
C LEU A 481 5.65 -16.56 -5.43
N GLU A 482 4.42 -17.04 -5.42
CA GLU A 482 3.76 -17.72 -6.54
C GLU A 482 2.38 -17.09 -6.81
N ALA A 483 1.93 -17.12 -8.07
CA ALA A 483 0.61 -16.63 -8.47
C ALA A 483 -0.53 -17.58 -8.07
N ALA A 484 -0.29 -18.90 -8.18
CA ALA A 484 -1.31 -19.93 -8.01
C ALA A 484 -2.13 -19.84 -6.70
N PRO A 485 -1.54 -19.56 -5.51
CA PRO A 485 -2.33 -19.41 -4.27
C PRO A 485 -3.38 -18.30 -4.36
N PHE A 486 -3.03 -17.13 -4.93
CA PHE A 486 -3.95 -16.00 -5.09
C PHE A 486 -5.07 -16.33 -6.08
N VAL A 487 -4.71 -16.91 -7.24
CA VAL A 487 -5.70 -17.33 -8.25
C VAL A 487 -6.69 -18.35 -7.67
N SER A 488 -6.20 -19.33 -6.92
CA SER A 488 -7.04 -20.35 -6.27
C SER A 488 -8.00 -19.74 -5.25
N TYR A 489 -7.51 -18.82 -4.41
CA TYR A 489 -8.33 -18.10 -3.44
C TYR A 489 -9.46 -17.30 -4.12
N ILE A 490 -9.13 -16.48 -5.12
CA ILE A 490 -10.12 -15.70 -5.86
C ILE A 490 -11.15 -16.62 -6.54
N LYS A 491 -10.70 -17.64 -7.27
CA LYS A 491 -11.63 -18.55 -7.94
C LYS A 491 -12.54 -19.28 -6.95
N SER A 492 -12.01 -19.78 -5.84
CA SER A 492 -12.78 -20.50 -4.83
C SER A 492 -13.84 -19.62 -4.16
N LYS A 493 -13.44 -18.45 -3.64
CA LYS A 493 -14.35 -17.52 -2.96
C LYS A 493 -15.48 -17.06 -3.88
N TYR A 494 -15.13 -16.61 -5.08
CA TYR A 494 -16.09 -15.99 -5.98
C TYR A 494 -16.93 -16.99 -6.76
N SER A 495 -16.46 -18.22 -6.99
CA SER A 495 -17.33 -19.31 -7.46
C SER A 495 -18.44 -19.61 -6.45
N GLY A 496 -18.15 -19.58 -5.15
CA GLY A 496 -19.17 -19.78 -4.11
C GLY A 496 -20.17 -18.64 -3.96
N ILE A 497 -19.80 -17.41 -4.33
CA ILE A 497 -20.70 -16.23 -4.27
C ILE A 497 -21.61 -16.16 -5.50
N TYR A 498 -21.07 -16.48 -6.67
CA TYR A 498 -21.76 -16.35 -7.97
C TYR A 498 -22.23 -17.69 -8.56
N ASP A 499 -22.15 -18.76 -7.78
CA ASP A 499 -22.62 -20.11 -8.10
C ASP A 499 -22.00 -20.67 -9.41
N LEU A 500 -20.69 -20.42 -9.64
CA LEU A 500 -19.94 -20.71 -10.89
C LEU A 500 -19.15 -22.02 -10.92
#